data_AF-A0A849G7D4-F1
#
_entry.id   AF-A0A849G7D4-F1
#
_cell.length_a   1.000
_cell.length_b   1.000
_cell.length_c   1.000
_cell.angle_alpha   90.00
_cell.angle_beta   90.00
_cell.angle_gamma   90.00
#
_symmetry.space_group_name_H-M   'P 1'
#
loop_
_entity.id
_entity.type
_entity.pdbx_description
1 polymer ?
#
loop_
_entity_poly.entity_id
_entity_poly.type
_entity_poly.pdbx_seq_one_letter_code
_entity_poly.pdbx_strand_id
1 'polypeptide(L)'
;MTKPYDALERRSADDRASWLAGALPKQIAVAKDLPGNRGLAETDPRAVTGRDALAALPVLRKSDLVALQQANPPFGGLTTRDARAFDHVYQSPGPINEPGMRRGDWWRLGRFLNAAGVGPDDVVQNCFGYHLTPAGMMFESAAEAVGATVMPAGTGQTELQAGAAAALGATAWAGTPDYLKAILEKADEAGLSLGITRATVSGGALFPSLRDYYSDRGIACLQCYATADLGLIAYESPAMEGMIVDEGVIVEIVTPGTGDPVAGGEVGEVVVTTFNADYPLVRFATGDLSAVLPGESPCGRTNMRIKGWMGRADQTTKIKGMFVRPEQVAEFVARHDEVSRARVIATRENEQDVMT
;
A
#
# COMPACT_ATOMS: atom_id res chain seq x y z
N MET A 1 11.64 -21.24 4.64
CA MET A 1 10.84 -20.11 5.12
C MET A 1 11.79 -19.04 5.66
N THR A 2 11.57 -17.77 5.31
CA THR A 2 12.35 -16.66 5.88
C THR A 2 12.06 -16.52 7.37
N LYS A 3 13.07 -16.12 8.16
CA LYS A 3 12.89 -15.82 9.58
C LYS A 3 11.97 -14.59 9.71
N PRO A 4 11.14 -14.53 10.76
CA PRO A 4 10.28 -13.37 10.93
C PRO A 4 11.11 -12.12 11.20
N TYR A 5 10.63 -10.97 10.71
CA TYR A 5 11.32 -9.68 10.87
C TYR A 5 11.38 -9.26 12.35
N ASP A 6 10.27 -9.50 13.07
CA ASP A 6 10.12 -9.29 14.51
C ASP A 6 9.10 -10.30 15.08
N ALA A 7 8.86 -10.22 16.38
CA ALA A 7 7.90 -11.11 17.06
C ALA A 7 6.43 -10.87 16.64
N LEU A 8 6.10 -9.72 16.06
CA LEU A 8 4.72 -9.36 15.73
C LEU A 8 4.17 -10.22 14.59
N GLU A 9 5.02 -10.63 13.64
CA GLU A 9 4.61 -11.46 12.49
C GLU A 9 3.98 -12.80 12.87
N ARG A 10 4.26 -13.30 14.09
CA ARG A 10 3.76 -14.59 14.59
C ARG A 10 2.88 -14.45 15.83
N ARG A 11 2.45 -13.23 16.17
CA ARG A 11 1.60 -13.01 17.34
C ARG A 11 0.21 -13.64 17.14
N SER A 12 -0.36 -14.17 18.21
CA SER A 12 -1.69 -14.79 18.13
C SER A 12 -2.77 -13.77 17.78
N ALA A 13 -3.94 -14.25 17.36
CA ALA A 13 -5.11 -13.39 17.17
C ALA A 13 -5.49 -12.66 18.48
N ASP A 14 -5.38 -13.33 19.63
CA ASP A 14 -5.68 -12.77 20.95
C ASP A 14 -4.68 -11.68 21.35
N ASP A 15 -3.37 -11.90 21.13
CA ASP A 15 -2.35 -10.88 21.37
C ASP A 15 -2.58 -9.65 20.49
N ARG A 16 -2.96 -9.86 19.23
CA ARG A 16 -3.28 -8.78 18.29
C ARG A 16 -4.53 -8.02 18.74
N ALA A 17 -5.58 -8.71 19.17
CA ALA A 17 -6.80 -8.09 19.69
C ALA A 17 -6.52 -7.30 20.98
N SER A 18 -5.74 -7.86 21.91
CA SER A 18 -5.34 -7.20 23.15
C SER A 18 -4.49 -5.95 22.87
N TRP A 19 -3.56 -6.03 21.93
CA TRP A 19 -2.76 -4.85 21.52
C TRP A 19 -3.66 -3.77 20.89
N LEU A 20 -4.58 -4.16 20.00
CA LEU A 20 -5.52 -3.25 19.36
C LEU A 20 -6.38 -2.49 20.39
N ALA A 21 -6.87 -3.18 21.41
CA ALA A 21 -7.67 -2.57 22.48
C ALA A 21 -6.93 -1.48 23.26
N GLY A 22 -5.59 -1.56 23.34
CA GLY A 22 -4.76 -0.51 23.93
C GLY A 22 -4.28 0.56 22.94
N ALA A 23 -4.07 0.20 21.67
CA ALA A 23 -3.49 1.06 20.64
C ALA A 23 -4.54 1.97 19.99
N LEU A 24 -5.72 1.45 19.66
CA LEU A 24 -6.78 2.21 19.00
C LEU A 24 -7.21 3.45 19.79
N PRO A 25 -7.49 3.38 21.10
CA PRO A 25 -7.88 4.58 21.85
C PRO A 25 -6.82 5.68 21.79
N LYS A 26 -5.54 5.32 21.81
CA LYS A 26 -4.44 6.28 21.70
C LYS A 26 -4.38 6.90 20.31
N GLN A 27 -4.54 6.08 19.28
CA GLN A 27 -4.54 6.54 17.90
C GLN A 27 -5.71 7.49 17.62
N ILE A 28 -6.92 7.14 18.06
CA ILE A 28 -8.10 7.99 17.94
C ILE A 28 -7.95 9.28 18.73
N ALA A 29 -7.38 9.24 19.95
CA ALA A 29 -7.16 10.43 20.76
C ALA A 29 -6.23 11.43 20.07
N VAL A 30 -5.18 10.95 19.40
CA VAL A 30 -4.29 11.81 18.62
C VAL A 30 -5.00 12.31 17.36
N ALA A 31 -5.66 11.42 16.61
CA ALA A 31 -6.26 11.77 15.33
C ALA A 31 -7.44 12.76 15.47
N LYS A 32 -8.28 12.63 16.51
CA LYS A 32 -9.47 13.49 16.68
C LYS A 32 -9.15 14.96 16.90
N ASP A 33 -7.98 15.27 17.47
CA ASP A 33 -7.57 16.63 17.79
C ASP A 33 -6.93 17.34 16.58
N LEU A 34 -6.75 16.62 15.47
CA LEU A 34 -6.19 17.15 14.24
C LEU A 34 -7.26 17.87 13.41
N PRO A 35 -7.02 19.12 12.95
CA PRO A 35 -8.04 19.93 12.25
C PRO A 35 -8.62 19.29 10.97
N GLY A 36 -7.87 18.38 10.33
CA GLY A 36 -8.30 17.64 9.14
C GLY A 36 -9.29 16.52 9.43
N ASN A 37 -9.37 16.04 10.67
CA ASN A 37 -10.20 14.91 11.08
C ASN A 37 -11.54 15.35 11.69
N ARG A 38 -12.26 16.25 11.02
CA ARG A 38 -13.51 16.84 11.54
C ARG A 38 -14.58 15.81 11.90
N GLY A 39 -14.60 14.67 11.21
CA GLY A 39 -15.52 13.57 11.50
C GLY A 39 -15.28 12.85 12.83
N LEU A 40 -14.11 13.02 13.46
CA LEU A 40 -13.74 12.34 14.70
C LEU A 40 -13.91 13.20 15.97
N ALA A 41 -14.25 14.49 15.84
CA ALA A 41 -14.24 15.45 16.95
C ALA A 41 -15.04 14.97 18.18
N GLU A 42 -16.25 14.46 17.95
CA GLU A 42 -17.18 13.99 19.00
C GLU A 42 -16.94 12.53 19.45
N THR A 43 -15.94 11.85 18.88
CA THR A 43 -15.64 10.46 19.24
C THR A 43 -15.01 10.40 20.63
N ASP A 44 -15.50 9.52 21.52
CA ASP A 44 -14.78 9.12 22.74
C ASP A 44 -13.72 8.08 22.34
N PRO A 45 -12.41 8.41 22.40
CA PRO A 45 -11.36 7.48 22.00
C PRO A 45 -11.39 6.18 22.81
N ARG A 46 -11.82 6.23 24.08
CA ARG A 46 -11.85 5.06 24.96
C ARG A 46 -12.92 4.04 24.57
N ALA A 47 -13.90 4.44 23.77
CA ALA A 47 -14.92 3.54 23.24
C ALA A 47 -14.41 2.76 22.02
N VAL A 48 -13.35 3.23 21.35
CA VAL A 48 -12.80 2.61 20.13
C VAL A 48 -11.69 1.65 20.50
N THR A 49 -12.06 0.43 20.92
CA THR A 49 -11.12 -0.61 21.41
C THR A 49 -11.03 -1.83 20.48
N GLY A 50 -11.73 -1.82 19.35
CA GLY A 50 -11.77 -2.95 18.44
C GLY A 50 -12.23 -2.57 17.05
N ARG A 51 -12.22 -3.56 16.15
CA ARG A 51 -12.57 -3.39 14.73
C ARG A 51 -14.01 -2.93 14.53
N ASP A 52 -14.96 -3.44 15.31
CA ASP A 52 -16.38 -3.07 15.17
C ASP A 52 -16.61 -1.60 15.55
N ALA A 53 -16.02 -1.15 16.65
CA ALA A 53 -16.09 0.25 17.07
C ALA A 53 -15.35 1.18 16.09
N LEU A 54 -14.23 0.72 15.51
CA LEU A 54 -13.52 1.44 14.45
C LEU A 54 -14.42 1.59 13.21
N ALA A 55 -15.10 0.52 12.78
CA ALA A 55 -15.95 0.53 11.59
C ALA A 55 -17.13 1.51 11.65
N ALA A 56 -17.53 1.96 12.85
CA ALA A 56 -18.57 2.96 13.04
C ALA A 56 -18.08 4.42 12.83
N LEU A 57 -16.77 4.64 12.74
CA LEU A 57 -16.19 5.97 12.51
C LEU A 57 -16.29 6.37 11.04
N PRO A 58 -16.35 7.67 10.70
CA PRO A 58 -16.36 8.11 9.31
C PRO A 58 -15.07 7.73 8.57
N VAL A 59 -15.22 7.48 7.27
CA VAL A 59 -14.10 7.21 6.36
C VAL A 59 -13.48 8.52 5.88
N LEU A 60 -12.14 8.62 5.92
CA LEU A 60 -11.37 9.68 5.28
C LEU A 60 -10.98 9.22 3.88
N ARG A 61 -11.44 9.89 2.83
CA ARG A 61 -11.12 9.46 1.46
C ARG A 61 -9.89 10.15 0.91
N LYS A 62 -9.05 9.40 0.18
CA LYS A 62 -7.92 9.98 -0.55
C LYS A 62 -8.34 11.09 -1.52
N SER A 63 -9.53 10.97 -2.12
CA SER A 63 -10.12 11.98 -3.01
C SER A 63 -10.31 13.34 -2.35
N ASP A 64 -10.45 13.39 -1.02
CA ASP A 64 -10.74 14.61 -0.28
C ASP A 64 -9.46 15.36 0.12
N LEU A 65 -8.29 14.71 0.01
CA LEU A 65 -7.01 15.27 0.47
C LEU A 65 -6.67 16.59 -0.23
N VAL A 66 -6.95 16.71 -1.53
CA VAL A 66 -6.65 17.94 -2.28
C VAL A 66 -7.38 19.14 -1.67
N ALA A 67 -8.67 18.99 -1.42
CA ALA A 67 -9.49 20.05 -0.82
C ALA A 67 -9.06 20.33 0.62
N LEU A 68 -8.77 19.30 1.42
CA LEU A 68 -8.29 19.44 2.78
C LEU A 68 -6.95 20.21 2.83
N GLN A 69 -5.99 19.85 1.99
CA GLN A 69 -4.67 20.46 1.94
C GLN A 69 -4.70 21.90 1.40
N GLN A 70 -5.62 22.22 0.49
CA GLN A 70 -5.86 23.62 0.07
C GLN A 70 -6.45 24.45 1.22
N ALA A 71 -7.36 23.88 2.00
CA ALA A 71 -7.99 24.56 3.13
C ALA A 71 -7.03 24.73 4.33
N ASN A 72 -6.11 23.78 4.53
CA ASN A 72 -5.13 23.83 5.62
C ASN A 72 -3.76 23.27 5.19
N PRO A 73 -2.92 24.07 4.51
CA PRO A 73 -1.64 23.61 3.99
C PRO A 73 -0.63 23.23 5.09
N PRO A 74 0.35 22.34 4.80
CA PRO A 74 0.47 21.58 3.55
C PRO A 74 -0.24 20.22 3.59
N PHE A 75 -0.57 19.70 4.78
CA PHE A 75 -1.05 18.33 4.98
C PHE A 75 -2.54 18.23 5.35
N GLY A 76 -3.31 19.30 5.19
CA GLY A 76 -4.75 19.29 5.47
C GLY A 76 -5.07 19.27 6.96
N GLY A 77 -4.09 19.56 7.82
CA GLY A 77 -4.22 19.38 9.25
C GLY A 77 -4.37 17.91 9.66
N LEU A 78 -3.74 16.98 8.93
CA LEU A 78 -3.77 15.54 9.21
C LEU A 78 -2.48 15.01 9.85
N THR A 79 -1.48 15.88 10.09
CA THR A 79 -0.22 15.54 10.76
C THR A 79 -0.16 16.11 12.17
N THR A 80 0.56 15.43 13.07
CA THR A 80 0.80 15.91 14.44
C THR A 80 1.98 16.87 14.56
N ARG A 81 2.68 17.12 13.44
CA ARG A 81 3.85 17.97 13.35
C ARG A 81 3.69 19.01 12.24
N ASP A 82 4.42 20.11 12.41
CA ASP A 82 4.65 21.07 11.33
C ASP A 82 5.52 20.46 10.22
N ALA A 83 5.36 20.97 9.00
CA ALA A 83 6.12 20.53 7.83
C ALA A 83 7.64 20.54 8.02
N ARG A 84 8.17 21.52 8.76
CA ARG A 84 9.62 21.66 8.98
C ARG A 84 10.19 20.65 9.98
N ALA A 85 9.33 19.90 10.67
CA ALA A 85 9.73 18.86 11.61
C ALA A 85 9.81 17.48 10.95
N PHE A 86 9.44 17.37 9.66
CA PHE A 86 9.66 16.19 8.85
C PHE A 86 11.01 16.28 8.11
N ASP A 87 11.65 15.14 7.85
CA ASP A 87 12.87 15.10 7.02
C ASP A 87 12.56 15.45 5.57
N HIS A 88 11.36 15.08 5.09
CA HIS A 88 10.92 15.30 3.72
C HIS A 88 9.45 15.72 3.65
N VAL A 89 9.15 16.51 2.62
CA VAL A 89 7.80 16.81 2.15
C VAL A 89 7.74 16.42 0.67
N TYR A 90 6.87 15.48 0.34
CA TYR A 90 6.64 14.99 -1.01
C TYR A 90 5.40 15.64 -1.61
N GLN A 91 5.26 15.53 -2.93
CA GLN A 91 4.04 15.90 -3.65
C GLN A 91 3.76 14.88 -4.76
N SER A 92 2.81 13.99 -4.51
CA SER A 92 2.29 13.04 -5.49
C SER A 92 1.34 13.70 -6.51
N PRO A 93 1.09 13.04 -7.67
CA PRO A 93 0.07 13.47 -8.62
C PRO A 93 -1.28 13.72 -7.95
N GLY A 94 -2.02 14.72 -8.43
CA GLY A 94 -3.21 15.22 -7.72
C GLY A 94 -2.90 16.36 -6.74
N PRO A 95 -1.80 17.10 -7.00
CA PRO A 95 -0.96 17.79 -5.99
C PRO A 95 -1.26 17.45 -4.52
N ILE A 96 -1.08 16.19 -4.13
CA ILE A 96 -1.23 15.74 -2.74
C ILE A 96 0.15 15.77 -2.09
N ASN A 97 0.29 16.49 -0.98
CA ASN A 97 1.53 16.53 -0.21
C ASN A 97 1.55 15.42 0.85
N GLU A 98 2.68 14.75 1.01
CA GLU A 98 2.87 13.70 2.02
C GLU A 98 4.14 13.95 2.85
N PRO A 99 4.10 13.73 4.19
CA PRO A 99 5.29 13.82 5.02
C PRO A 99 6.16 12.55 4.92
N GLY A 100 7.43 12.66 5.29
CA GLY A 100 8.32 11.51 5.44
C GLY A 100 9.44 11.72 6.45
N MET A 101 9.82 10.62 7.13
CA MET A 101 10.96 10.56 8.04
C MET A 101 11.93 9.49 7.56
N ARG A 102 13.24 9.77 7.62
CA ARG A 102 14.26 8.81 7.16
C ARG A 102 14.45 7.64 8.11
N ARG A 103 14.36 7.91 9.42
CA ARG A 103 14.75 6.96 10.46
C ARG A 103 13.62 6.04 10.88
N GLY A 104 14.00 4.83 11.30
CA GLY A 104 13.13 3.92 12.04
C GLY A 104 12.15 3.13 11.18
N ASP A 105 12.44 2.93 9.90
CA ASP A 105 11.53 2.27 8.94
C ASP A 105 10.13 2.89 9.00
N TRP A 106 10.06 4.22 8.84
CA TRP A 106 8.84 5.00 9.08
C TRP A 106 7.65 4.52 8.23
N TRP A 107 7.93 4.05 7.02
CA TRP A 107 6.93 3.44 6.13
C TRP A 107 6.72 1.94 6.35
N ARG A 108 7.52 1.29 7.19
CA ARG A 108 7.41 -0.14 7.60
C ARG A 108 7.71 -1.15 6.50
N LEU A 109 8.48 -0.77 5.49
CA LEU A 109 8.79 -1.64 4.35
C LEU A 109 9.91 -2.65 4.65
N GLY A 110 10.67 -2.49 5.73
CA GLY A 110 11.72 -3.44 6.14
C GLY A 110 11.19 -4.86 6.33
N ARG A 111 9.96 -4.99 6.85
CA ARG A 111 9.25 -6.27 6.98
C ARG A 111 9.09 -7.00 5.64
N PHE A 112 8.76 -6.25 4.58
CA PHE A 112 8.61 -6.78 3.23
C PHE A 112 9.95 -7.22 2.64
N LEU A 113 11.00 -6.39 2.75
CA LEU A 113 12.33 -6.75 2.25
C LEU A 113 12.88 -8.01 2.96
N ASN A 114 12.69 -8.11 4.27
CA ASN A 114 13.04 -9.32 5.02
C ASN A 114 12.22 -10.55 4.57
N ALA A 115 10.93 -10.38 4.30
CA ALA A 115 10.10 -11.46 3.77
C ALA A 115 10.59 -11.95 2.39
N ALA A 116 11.10 -11.03 1.56
CA ALA A 116 11.75 -11.33 0.28
C ALA A 116 13.19 -11.86 0.41
N GLY A 117 13.71 -11.94 1.64
CA GLY A 117 15.04 -12.49 1.92
C GLY A 117 16.18 -11.55 1.56
N VAL A 118 15.91 -10.25 1.44
CA VAL A 118 16.93 -9.20 1.31
C VAL A 118 17.52 -8.91 2.70
N GLY A 119 18.84 -8.77 2.78
CA GLY A 119 19.54 -8.53 4.05
C GLY A 119 20.91 -7.87 3.90
N PRO A 120 21.78 -7.96 4.94
CA PRO A 120 23.03 -7.20 5.00
C PRO A 120 24.06 -7.52 3.92
N ASP A 121 23.96 -8.69 3.30
CA ASP A 121 24.86 -9.12 2.23
C ASP A 121 24.37 -8.70 0.83
N ASP A 122 23.22 -8.02 0.74
CA ASP A 122 22.64 -7.61 -0.53
C ASP A 122 22.99 -6.17 -0.93
N VAL A 123 23.19 -5.98 -2.24
CA VAL A 123 23.23 -4.67 -2.89
C VAL A 123 21.92 -4.49 -3.66
N VAL A 124 21.06 -3.63 -3.16
CA VAL A 124 19.73 -3.33 -3.72
C VAL A 124 19.85 -2.22 -4.76
N GLN A 125 19.61 -2.56 -6.02
CA GLN A 125 19.33 -1.57 -7.07
C GLN A 125 17.94 -0.99 -6.86
N ASN A 126 17.87 0.24 -6.35
CA ASN A 126 16.59 0.94 -6.14
C ASN A 126 16.29 1.89 -7.29
N CYS A 127 15.29 1.52 -8.09
CA CYS A 127 14.87 2.22 -9.29
C CYS A 127 13.54 2.97 -9.15
N PHE A 128 13.04 3.14 -7.93
CA PHE A 128 11.98 4.11 -7.68
C PHE A 128 12.51 5.54 -7.76
N GLY A 129 11.65 6.49 -8.13
CA GLY A 129 12.01 7.90 -8.18
C GLY A 129 12.37 8.47 -6.80
N TYR A 130 13.44 9.27 -6.74
CA TYR A 130 13.97 9.95 -5.54
C TYR A 130 13.60 11.44 -5.48
N HIS A 131 12.61 11.86 -6.26
CA HIS A 131 12.20 13.25 -6.42
C HIS A 131 10.88 13.53 -5.68
N LEU A 132 9.89 14.10 -6.37
CA LEU A 132 8.59 14.50 -5.85
C LEU A 132 7.79 13.42 -5.10
N THR A 133 8.03 12.12 -5.32
CA THR A 133 7.25 11.04 -4.68
C THR A 133 8.12 10.23 -3.71
N PRO A 134 7.55 9.65 -2.64
CA PRO A 134 8.35 9.05 -1.58
C PRO A 134 8.93 7.67 -1.91
N ALA A 135 8.54 7.02 -3.01
CA ALA A 135 8.82 5.60 -3.25
C ALA A 135 10.33 5.24 -3.20
N GLY A 136 11.21 6.09 -3.73
CA GLY A 136 12.67 5.90 -3.60
C GLY A 136 13.11 5.84 -2.15
N MET A 137 12.69 6.82 -1.35
CA MET A 137 13.02 6.90 0.08
C MET A 137 12.35 5.80 0.91
N MET A 138 11.14 5.36 0.53
CA MET A 138 10.44 4.25 1.18
C MET A 138 11.25 2.95 1.09
N PHE A 139 11.75 2.63 -0.10
CA PHE A 139 12.57 1.42 -0.32
C PHE A 139 14.01 1.59 0.17
N GLU A 140 14.55 2.82 0.21
CA GLU A 140 15.84 3.11 0.84
C GLU A 140 15.79 2.87 2.36
N SER A 141 14.76 3.42 3.04
CA SER A 141 14.53 3.19 4.47
C SER A 141 14.31 1.71 4.79
N ALA A 142 13.62 0.98 3.90
CA ALA A 142 13.44 -0.46 4.02
C ALA A 142 14.76 -1.23 3.93
N ALA A 143 15.62 -0.87 2.99
CA ALA A 143 16.92 -1.49 2.79
C ALA A 143 17.83 -1.22 4.00
N GLU A 144 17.85 0.01 4.51
CA GLU A 144 18.52 0.36 5.77
C GLU A 144 18.00 -0.52 6.92
N ALA A 145 16.69 -0.71 7.03
CA ALA A 145 16.05 -1.49 8.08
C ALA A 145 16.40 -2.98 8.08
N VAL A 146 16.83 -3.53 6.94
CA VAL A 146 17.35 -4.91 6.81
C VAL A 146 18.87 -4.98 6.70
N GLY A 147 19.56 -3.83 6.78
CA GLY A 147 21.01 -3.70 6.72
C GLY A 147 21.63 -3.79 5.32
N ALA A 148 20.81 -3.78 4.26
CA ALA A 148 21.28 -3.91 2.87
C ALA A 148 21.93 -2.62 2.37
N THR A 149 22.88 -2.75 1.44
CA THR A 149 23.47 -1.62 0.73
C THR A 149 22.55 -1.17 -0.40
N VAL A 150 22.37 0.15 -0.58
CA VAL A 150 21.51 0.70 -1.64
C VAL A 150 22.36 1.31 -2.75
N MET A 151 22.06 0.92 -3.99
CA MET A 151 22.40 1.67 -5.18
C MET A 151 21.17 2.53 -5.58
N PRO A 152 21.16 3.85 -5.29
CA PRO A 152 20.02 4.73 -5.55
C PRO A 152 19.96 5.11 -7.03
N ALA A 153 19.55 4.16 -7.87
CA ALA A 153 19.62 4.28 -9.33
C ALA A 153 18.53 5.19 -9.91
N GLY A 154 17.37 5.27 -9.27
CA GLY A 154 16.24 6.06 -9.77
C GLY A 154 15.68 5.52 -11.09
N THR A 155 14.99 6.38 -11.84
CA THR A 155 14.30 6.01 -13.09
C THR A 155 15.11 6.35 -14.33
N GLY A 156 15.00 5.53 -15.38
CA GLY A 156 15.57 5.84 -16.70
C GLY A 156 17.08 5.57 -16.81
N GLN A 157 17.69 5.95 -17.93
CA GLN A 157 19.11 5.65 -18.23
C GLN A 157 19.43 4.14 -18.16
N THR A 158 18.53 3.30 -18.67
CA THR A 158 18.56 1.83 -18.53
C THR A 158 19.91 1.19 -18.88
N GLU A 159 20.60 1.67 -19.92
CA GLU A 159 21.92 1.16 -20.32
C GLU A 159 22.99 1.46 -19.26
N LEU A 160 23.04 2.69 -18.76
CA LEU A 160 23.95 3.08 -17.67
C LEU A 160 23.64 2.28 -16.40
N GLN A 161 22.36 2.10 -16.09
CA GLN A 161 21.93 1.33 -14.92
C GLN A 161 22.32 -0.15 -15.01
N ALA A 162 22.17 -0.79 -16.18
CA ALA A 162 22.60 -2.18 -16.37
C ALA A 162 24.13 -2.32 -16.17
N GLY A 163 24.91 -1.39 -16.73
CA GLY A 163 26.35 -1.33 -16.52
C GLY A 163 26.74 -1.13 -15.05
N ALA A 164 26.08 -0.20 -14.35
CA ALA A 164 26.32 0.07 -12.94
C ALA A 164 25.94 -1.13 -12.05
N ALA A 165 24.82 -1.78 -12.33
CA ALA A 165 24.37 -2.98 -11.62
C ALA A 165 25.38 -4.13 -11.73
N ALA A 166 25.93 -4.35 -12.93
CA ALA A 166 26.98 -5.34 -13.16
C ALA A 166 28.28 -4.95 -12.42
N ALA A 167 28.70 -3.69 -12.51
CA ALA A 167 29.94 -3.21 -11.90
C ALA A 167 29.92 -3.22 -10.37
N LEU A 168 28.78 -2.90 -9.76
CA LEU A 168 28.60 -2.89 -8.31
C LEU A 168 28.15 -4.23 -7.74
N GLY A 169 27.85 -5.22 -8.60
CA GLY A 169 27.40 -6.54 -8.17
C GLY A 169 26.04 -6.51 -7.50
N ALA A 170 25.06 -5.79 -8.06
CA ALA A 170 23.70 -5.75 -7.54
C ALA A 170 23.11 -7.17 -7.40
N THR A 171 22.59 -7.50 -6.22
CA THR A 171 22.01 -8.82 -5.89
C THR A 171 20.50 -8.80 -5.71
N ALA A 172 19.94 -7.61 -5.51
CA ALA A 172 18.52 -7.41 -5.30
C ALA A 172 18.01 -6.19 -6.08
N TRP A 173 16.72 -6.20 -6.40
CA TRP A 173 16.02 -5.14 -7.11
C TRP A 173 14.89 -4.55 -6.26
N ALA A 174 14.71 -3.23 -6.34
CA ALA A 174 13.53 -2.50 -5.89
C ALA A 174 13.03 -1.58 -7.00
N GLY A 175 11.77 -1.72 -7.43
CA GLY A 175 11.22 -0.87 -8.50
C GLY A 175 9.81 -1.28 -8.94
N THR A 176 9.32 -0.68 -10.02
CA THR A 176 8.07 -1.14 -10.64
C THR A 176 8.27 -2.52 -11.26
N PRO A 177 7.21 -3.36 -11.33
CA PRO A 177 7.31 -4.71 -11.86
C PRO A 177 7.96 -4.75 -13.23
N ASP A 178 7.53 -3.93 -14.17
CA ASP A 178 7.94 -3.95 -15.58
C ASP A 178 9.38 -3.46 -15.81
N TYR A 179 9.90 -2.56 -14.98
CA TYR A 179 11.19 -1.92 -15.25
C TYR A 179 12.39 -2.84 -15.06
N LEU A 180 12.31 -3.83 -14.15
CA LEU A 180 13.36 -4.85 -14.01
C LEU A 180 13.57 -5.62 -15.31
N LYS A 181 12.50 -5.91 -16.06
CA LYS A 181 12.60 -6.63 -17.33
C LYS A 181 13.43 -5.83 -18.33
N ALA A 182 13.20 -4.52 -18.45
CA ALA A 182 13.96 -3.66 -19.34
C ALA A 182 15.45 -3.60 -18.98
N ILE A 183 15.79 -3.64 -17.69
CA ILE A 183 17.18 -3.70 -17.21
C ILE A 183 17.84 -5.02 -17.58
N LEU A 184 17.15 -6.15 -17.38
CA LEU A 184 17.65 -7.48 -17.72
C LEU A 184 17.86 -7.64 -19.23
N GLU A 185 16.91 -7.20 -20.07
CA GLU A 185 17.04 -7.24 -21.52
C GLU A 185 18.20 -6.35 -22.01
N LYS A 186 18.37 -5.16 -21.42
CA LYS A 186 19.49 -4.28 -21.75
C LYS A 186 20.83 -4.87 -21.32
N ALA A 187 20.88 -5.58 -20.19
CA ALA A 187 22.08 -6.31 -19.78
C ALA A 187 22.42 -7.44 -20.77
N ASP A 188 21.43 -8.21 -21.22
CA ASP A 188 21.62 -9.26 -22.22
C ASP A 188 22.17 -8.68 -23.55
N GLU A 189 21.59 -7.58 -24.04
CA GLU A 189 22.06 -6.86 -25.24
C GLU A 189 23.51 -6.39 -25.13
N ALA A 190 23.91 -5.96 -23.93
CA ALA A 190 25.25 -5.48 -23.64
C ALA A 190 26.25 -6.60 -23.26
N GLY A 191 25.81 -7.86 -23.22
CA GLY A 191 26.63 -8.99 -22.78
C GLY A 191 27.04 -8.92 -21.29
N LEU A 192 26.24 -8.25 -20.46
CA LEU A 192 26.46 -8.08 -19.03
C LEU A 192 25.74 -9.18 -18.24
N SER A 193 26.39 -9.72 -17.22
CA SER A 193 25.76 -10.62 -16.25
C SER A 193 25.38 -9.84 -14.99
N LEU A 194 24.12 -9.96 -14.55
CA LEU A 194 23.64 -9.36 -13.32
C LEU A 194 23.49 -10.42 -12.23
N GLY A 195 23.89 -10.09 -10.99
CA GLY A 195 23.78 -10.97 -9.82
C GLY A 195 22.41 -10.95 -9.13
N ILE A 196 21.42 -10.30 -9.74
CA ILE A 196 20.09 -10.10 -9.14
C ILE A 196 19.39 -11.46 -9.02
N THR A 197 18.99 -11.82 -7.81
CA THR A 197 18.23 -13.06 -7.51
C THR A 197 16.93 -12.78 -6.76
N ARG A 198 16.73 -11.54 -6.30
CA ARG A 198 15.56 -11.11 -5.55
C ARG A 198 15.02 -9.82 -6.14
N ALA A 199 13.72 -9.78 -6.40
CA ALA A 199 13.03 -8.58 -6.86
C ALA A 199 11.89 -8.23 -5.91
N THR A 200 11.95 -7.02 -5.37
CA THR A 200 10.91 -6.43 -4.54
C THR A 200 10.20 -5.36 -5.36
N VAL A 201 8.91 -5.57 -5.65
CA VAL A 201 8.19 -4.68 -6.58
C VAL A 201 6.95 -4.05 -5.97
N SER A 202 6.64 -2.83 -6.41
CA SER A 202 5.41 -2.11 -6.05
C SER A 202 5.07 -1.03 -7.09
N GLY A 203 3.99 -0.29 -6.90
CA GLY A 203 3.62 0.84 -7.76
C GLY A 203 3.06 0.46 -9.14
N GLY A 204 2.81 -0.82 -9.40
CA GLY A 204 2.20 -1.32 -10.64
C GLY A 204 1.71 -2.77 -10.48
N ALA A 205 0.90 -3.24 -11.41
CA ALA A 205 0.43 -4.63 -11.41
C ALA A 205 1.56 -5.60 -11.80
N LEU A 206 1.73 -6.69 -11.02
CA LEU A 206 2.66 -7.77 -11.35
C LEU A 206 1.88 -8.91 -12.02
N PHE A 207 1.95 -8.98 -13.34
CA PHE A 207 1.28 -10.03 -14.11
C PHE A 207 1.99 -11.38 -13.97
N PRO A 208 1.25 -12.52 -14.00
CA PRO A 208 1.85 -13.86 -13.91
C PRO A 208 2.98 -14.08 -14.92
N SER A 209 2.79 -13.68 -16.19
CA SER A 209 3.81 -13.82 -17.24
C SER A 209 5.11 -13.08 -16.95
N LEU A 210 5.03 -11.94 -16.26
CA LEU A 210 6.20 -11.17 -15.87
C LEU A 210 6.93 -11.84 -14.69
N ARG A 211 6.18 -12.43 -13.75
CA ARG A 211 6.75 -13.23 -12.66
C ARG A 211 7.43 -14.50 -13.19
N ASP A 212 6.80 -15.19 -14.15
CA ASP A 212 7.36 -16.38 -14.79
C ASP A 212 8.69 -16.04 -15.48
N TYR A 213 8.76 -14.91 -16.21
CA TYR A 213 9.99 -14.42 -16.82
C TYR A 213 11.12 -14.21 -15.81
N TYR A 214 10.83 -13.70 -14.61
CA TYR A 214 11.83 -13.57 -13.54
C TYR A 214 12.22 -14.92 -12.95
N SER A 215 11.25 -15.80 -12.71
CA SER A 215 11.50 -17.15 -12.19
C SER A 215 12.39 -17.97 -13.12
N ASP A 216 12.18 -17.90 -14.44
CA ASP A 216 12.99 -18.57 -15.45
C ASP A 216 14.47 -18.11 -15.44
N ARG A 217 14.72 -16.90 -14.92
CA ARG A 217 16.06 -16.33 -14.70
C ARG A 217 16.60 -16.58 -13.29
N GLY A 218 15.90 -17.35 -12.46
CA GLY A 218 16.28 -17.60 -11.07
C GLY A 218 16.04 -16.41 -10.13
N ILE A 219 15.18 -15.47 -10.51
CA ILE A 219 14.85 -14.28 -9.73
C ILE A 219 13.53 -14.49 -9.00
N ALA A 220 13.59 -14.55 -7.66
CA ALA A 220 12.41 -14.55 -6.82
C ALA A 220 11.80 -13.14 -6.79
N CYS A 221 10.66 -12.95 -7.45
CA CYS A 221 9.94 -11.68 -7.48
C CYS A 221 8.74 -11.72 -6.54
N LEU A 222 8.70 -10.79 -5.58
CA LEU A 222 7.60 -10.59 -4.63
C LEU A 222 7.11 -9.15 -4.66
N GLN A 223 5.81 -8.97 -4.43
CA GLN A 223 5.14 -7.68 -4.49
C GLN A 223 4.68 -7.20 -3.11
N CYS A 224 4.70 -5.88 -2.88
CA CYS A 224 3.96 -5.25 -1.80
C CYS A 224 2.91 -4.26 -2.30
N TYR A 225 1.87 -4.08 -1.48
CA TYR A 225 0.90 -3.01 -1.59
C TYR A 225 1.24 -1.93 -0.55
N ALA A 226 1.56 -0.74 -1.05
CA ALA A 226 1.94 0.42 -0.26
C ALA A 226 1.45 1.70 -0.94
N THR A 227 1.26 2.76 -0.14
CA THR A 227 0.97 4.10 -0.66
C THR A 227 1.87 5.13 -0.01
N ALA A 228 2.02 6.30 -0.64
CA ALA A 228 2.75 7.43 -0.07
C ALA A 228 2.22 7.84 1.31
N ASP A 229 0.89 7.80 1.48
CA ASP A 229 0.19 8.20 2.69
C ASP A 229 0.39 7.22 3.85
N LEU A 230 0.31 5.93 3.56
CA LEU A 230 0.22 4.88 4.59
C LEU A 230 1.54 4.16 4.82
N GLY A 231 2.46 4.15 3.86
CA GLY A 231 3.57 3.20 3.83
C GLY A 231 3.09 1.80 3.45
N LEU A 232 3.69 0.76 4.06
CA LEU A 232 3.34 -0.63 3.82
C LEU A 232 1.93 -0.95 4.36
N ILE A 233 1.09 -1.52 3.50
CA ILE A 233 -0.26 -2.00 3.84
C ILE A 233 -0.26 -3.53 3.91
N ALA A 234 0.26 -4.19 2.87
CA ALA A 234 0.35 -5.64 2.79
C ALA A 234 1.50 -6.08 1.87
N TYR A 235 1.98 -7.31 2.03
CA TYR A 235 3.10 -7.84 1.24
C TYR A 235 3.01 -9.34 1.00
N GLU A 236 3.54 -9.78 -0.14
CA GLU A 236 3.71 -11.19 -0.42
C GLU A 236 4.87 -11.80 0.39
N SER A 237 4.79 -13.11 0.58
CA SER A 237 5.89 -13.92 1.11
C SER A 237 6.27 -15.00 0.08
N PRO A 238 7.36 -15.77 0.29
CA PRO A 238 7.73 -16.85 -0.62
C PRO A 238 6.65 -17.93 -0.81
N ALA A 239 5.64 -17.97 0.07
CA ALA A 239 4.48 -18.83 -0.12
C ALA A 239 3.59 -18.42 -1.31
N MET A 240 3.61 -17.14 -1.73
CA MET A 240 2.78 -16.59 -2.81
C MET A 240 1.27 -16.84 -2.68
N GLU A 241 0.80 -17.06 -1.46
CA GLU A 241 -0.60 -17.29 -1.11
C GLU A 241 -1.25 -15.96 -0.66
N GLY A 242 -1.30 -14.96 -1.55
CA GLY A 242 -1.81 -13.62 -1.25
C GLY A 242 -0.89 -12.74 -0.39
N MET A 243 -1.35 -11.51 -0.14
CA MET A 243 -0.58 -10.48 0.58
C MET A 243 -0.96 -10.44 2.07
N ILE A 244 0.03 -10.60 2.94
CA ILE A 244 -0.11 -10.56 4.39
C ILE A 244 -0.15 -9.09 4.82
N VAL A 245 -1.16 -8.70 5.60
CA VAL A 245 -1.30 -7.33 6.10
C VAL A 245 -0.17 -7.00 7.08
N ASP A 246 0.36 -5.78 7.02
CA ASP A 246 1.39 -5.31 7.95
C ASP A 246 0.85 -5.23 9.39
N GLU A 247 1.72 -5.43 10.37
CA GLU A 247 1.34 -5.45 11.78
C GLU A 247 1.10 -4.04 12.36
N GLY A 248 1.55 -2.99 11.66
CA GLY A 248 1.40 -1.58 12.01
C GLY A 248 0.17 -0.90 11.40
N VAL A 249 -0.73 -1.65 10.78
CA VAL A 249 -1.98 -1.14 10.20
C VAL A 249 -3.16 -2.06 10.48
N ILE A 250 -4.37 -1.50 10.38
CA ILE A 250 -5.61 -2.25 10.28
C ILE A 250 -6.14 -2.08 8.87
N VAL A 251 -6.45 -3.20 8.21
CA VAL A 251 -7.15 -3.21 6.93
C VAL A 251 -8.60 -3.65 7.16
N GLU A 252 -9.50 -2.88 6.57
CA GLU A 252 -10.92 -3.17 6.37
C GLU A 252 -11.19 -3.28 4.87
N ILE A 253 -12.10 -4.17 4.47
CA ILE A 253 -12.67 -4.18 3.12
C ILE A 253 -14.11 -3.72 3.26
N VAL A 254 -14.45 -2.59 2.64
CA VAL A 254 -15.75 -1.94 2.79
C VAL A 254 -16.48 -1.81 1.44
N THR A 255 -17.79 -1.61 1.48
CA THR A 255 -18.55 -1.32 0.27
C THR A 255 -18.08 0.03 -0.32
N PRO A 256 -17.63 0.07 -1.59
CA PRO A 256 -17.13 1.30 -2.22
C PRO A 256 -18.10 2.48 -2.09
N GLY A 257 -17.58 3.66 -1.78
CA GLY A 257 -18.40 4.86 -1.58
C GLY A 257 -19.12 4.94 -0.23
N THR A 258 -19.07 3.87 0.59
CA THR A 258 -19.59 3.84 1.97
C THR A 258 -18.46 3.67 2.99
N GLY A 259 -18.82 3.38 4.25
CA GLY A 259 -17.88 2.89 5.28
C GLY A 259 -18.24 1.50 5.82
N ASP A 260 -19.16 0.77 5.18
CA ASP A 260 -19.71 -0.45 5.75
C ASP A 260 -18.88 -1.67 5.34
N PRO A 261 -18.37 -2.48 6.29
CA PRO A 261 -17.60 -3.69 5.98
C PRO A 261 -18.39 -4.66 5.10
N VAL A 262 -17.71 -5.25 4.11
CA VAL A 262 -18.29 -6.35 3.29
C VAL A 262 -18.15 -7.69 4.00
N ALA A 263 -18.90 -8.71 3.54
CA ALA A 263 -18.75 -10.06 4.06
C ALA A 263 -17.38 -10.66 3.71
N GLY A 264 -16.88 -11.60 4.52
CA GLY A 264 -15.58 -12.23 4.31
C GLY A 264 -15.44 -12.84 2.92
N GLY A 265 -14.37 -12.47 2.20
CA GLY A 265 -14.09 -12.93 0.84
C GLY A 265 -14.69 -12.08 -0.28
N GLU A 266 -15.56 -11.13 0.03
CA GLU A 266 -16.15 -10.22 -0.96
C GLU A 266 -15.19 -9.12 -1.37
N VAL A 267 -15.34 -8.65 -2.61
CA VAL A 267 -14.55 -7.56 -3.15
C VAL A 267 -15.13 -6.24 -2.67
N GLY A 268 -14.28 -5.37 -2.14
CA GLY A 268 -14.63 -4.03 -1.71
C GLY A 268 -13.43 -3.10 -1.71
N GLU A 269 -13.67 -1.86 -1.30
CA GLU A 269 -12.65 -0.82 -1.17
C GLU A 269 -11.74 -1.09 0.04
N VAL A 270 -10.44 -0.90 -0.15
CA VAL A 270 -9.46 -1.03 0.94
C VAL A 270 -9.47 0.25 1.77
N VAL A 271 -9.81 0.10 3.04
CA VAL A 271 -9.76 1.16 4.06
C VAL A 271 -8.71 0.80 5.10
N VAL A 272 -7.82 1.74 5.40
CA VAL A 272 -6.66 1.49 6.25
C VAL A 272 -6.61 2.47 7.41
N THR A 273 -6.42 1.95 8.62
CA THR A 273 -6.01 2.76 9.78
C THR A 273 -4.54 2.48 10.07
N THR A 274 -3.69 3.50 10.01
CA THR A 274 -2.25 3.37 10.34
C THR A 274 -2.00 3.78 11.79
N PHE A 275 -0.97 3.19 12.42
CA PHE A 275 -0.50 3.56 13.75
C PHE A 275 0.76 4.45 13.73
N ASN A 276 0.97 5.16 12.63
CA ASN A 276 1.97 6.21 12.54
C ASN A 276 1.54 7.41 13.40
N ALA A 277 2.32 7.74 14.43
CA ALA A 277 2.01 8.84 15.34
C ALA A 277 2.21 10.24 14.72
N ASP A 278 3.01 10.35 13.66
CA ASP A 278 3.28 11.62 13.00
C ASP A 278 2.23 11.96 11.94
N TYR A 279 1.67 10.92 11.30
CA TYR A 279 0.64 11.02 10.26
C TYR A 279 -0.50 10.00 10.52
N PRO A 280 -1.33 10.23 11.57
CA PRO A 280 -2.27 9.24 12.11
C PRO A 280 -3.57 9.17 11.29
N LEU A 281 -3.49 8.60 10.09
CA LEU A 281 -4.66 8.41 9.24
C LEU A 281 -5.57 7.29 9.77
N VAL A 282 -6.83 7.63 10.02
CA VAL A 282 -7.87 6.73 10.54
C VAL A 282 -8.90 6.48 9.44
N ARG A 283 -9.23 5.21 9.21
CA ARG A 283 -10.13 4.75 8.15
C ARG A 283 -9.90 5.47 6.81
N PHE A 284 -8.64 5.47 6.37
CA PHE A 284 -8.23 6.09 5.11
C PHE A 284 -8.57 5.18 3.93
N ALA A 285 -9.53 5.59 3.12
CA ALA A 285 -9.91 4.89 1.90
C ALA A 285 -8.90 5.19 0.77
N THR A 286 -8.26 4.14 0.27
CA THR A 286 -7.19 4.24 -0.73
C THR A 286 -7.73 4.45 -2.16
N GLY A 287 -9.01 4.15 -2.37
CA GLY A 287 -9.64 4.04 -3.68
C GLY A 287 -9.27 2.75 -4.42
N ASP A 288 -8.55 1.81 -3.82
CA ASP A 288 -8.24 0.50 -4.43
C ASP A 288 -9.21 -0.58 -3.97
N LEU A 289 -9.41 -1.60 -4.81
CA LEU A 289 -10.25 -2.77 -4.50
C LEU A 289 -9.39 -3.97 -4.09
N SER A 290 -9.87 -4.74 -3.12
CA SER A 290 -9.32 -6.03 -2.75
C SER A 290 -10.39 -6.92 -2.09
N ALA A 291 -9.98 -8.11 -1.63
CA ALA A 291 -10.80 -9.03 -0.85
C ALA A 291 -9.94 -9.76 0.17
N VAL A 292 -10.53 -10.10 1.31
CA VAL A 292 -9.88 -10.92 2.35
C VAL A 292 -9.75 -12.37 1.87
N LEU A 293 -8.60 -13.00 2.12
CA LEU A 293 -8.39 -14.42 1.91
C LEU A 293 -8.59 -15.20 3.22
N PRO A 294 -9.28 -16.35 3.21
CA PRO A 294 -9.50 -17.16 4.40
C PRO A 294 -8.23 -17.90 4.82
N GLY A 295 -8.03 -18.06 6.12
CA GLY A 295 -6.95 -18.87 6.70
C GLY A 295 -5.59 -18.17 6.78
N GLU A 296 -4.70 -18.73 7.60
CA GLU A 296 -3.35 -18.20 7.82
C GLU A 296 -2.40 -18.50 6.65
N SER A 297 -1.32 -17.73 6.55
CA SER A 297 -0.31 -17.98 5.52
C SER A 297 0.49 -19.25 5.85
N PRO A 298 0.78 -20.13 4.88
CA PRO A 298 1.64 -21.28 5.12
C PRO A 298 3.10 -20.89 5.42
N CYS A 299 3.49 -19.60 5.28
CA CYS A 299 4.80 -19.13 5.72
C CYS A 299 4.92 -18.96 7.26
N GLY A 300 3.82 -19.19 7.99
CA GLY A 300 3.75 -19.07 9.45
C GLY A 300 3.54 -17.65 9.96
N ARG A 301 3.35 -16.66 9.07
CA ARG A 301 2.86 -15.34 9.46
C ARG A 301 1.34 -15.40 9.71
N THR A 302 0.91 -14.77 10.78
CA THR A 302 -0.42 -14.99 11.39
C THR A 302 -1.43 -13.88 11.11
N ASN A 303 -1.01 -12.75 10.53
CA ASN A 303 -1.94 -11.69 10.17
C ASN A 303 -2.86 -12.11 9.03
N MET A 304 -3.98 -11.39 8.90
CA MET A 304 -4.92 -11.58 7.79
C MET A 304 -4.23 -11.37 6.43
N ARG A 305 -4.80 -12.00 5.41
CA ARG A 305 -4.33 -11.88 4.02
C ARG A 305 -5.38 -11.22 3.15
N ILE A 306 -4.93 -10.46 2.17
CA ILE A 306 -5.76 -9.91 1.09
C ILE A 306 -5.28 -10.43 -0.27
N LYS A 307 -6.16 -10.42 -1.28
CA LYS A 307 -5.81 -10.84 -2.64
C LYS A 307 -4.76 -9.94 -3.32
N GLY A 308 -4.54 -8.73 -2.80
CA GLY A 308 -3.75 -7.69 -3.46
C GLY A 308 -4.65 -6.75 -4.27
N TRP A 309 -4.06 -5.98 -5.18
CA TRP A 309 -4.80 -5.01 -5.98
C TRP A 309 -5.73 -5.68 -7.01
N MET A 310 -7.01 -5.33 -7.00
CA MET A 310 -8.05 -5.87 -7.89
C MET A 310 -8.73 -4.81 -8.76
N GLY A 311 -8.15 -3.61 -8.86
CA GLY A 311 -8.74 -2.47 -9.54
C GLY A 311 -8.88 -1.25 -8.62
N ARG A 312 -9.49 -0.19 -9.16
CA ARG A 312 -9.77 1.06 -8.43
C ARG A 312 -11.27 1.19 -8.20
N ALA A 313 -11.67 1.46 -6.97
CA ALA A 313 -13.02 1.85 -6.60
C ALA A 313 -13.38 3.21 -7.22
N ASP A 314 -12.47 4.18 -7.12
CA ASP A 314 -12.69 5.57 -7.56
C ASP A 314 -12.52 5.79 -9.08
N GLN A 315 -12.18 4.73 -9.84
CA GLN A 315 -12.11 4.83 -11.29
C GLN A 315 -13.50 5.15 -11.83
N THR A 316 -13.68 6.43 -12.10
CA THR A 316 -14.89 6.95 -12.71
C THR A 316 -14.92 6.44 -14.14
N THR A 317 -15.73 5.40 -14.38
CA THR A 317 -15.93 4.94 -15.75
C THR A 317 -16.86 5.92 -16.44
N LYS A 318 -16.41 6.46 -17.58
CA LYS A 318 -17.25 7.28 -18.42
C LYS A 318 -18.10 6.34 -19.27
N ILE A 319 -19.41 6.36 -19.07
CA ILE A 319 -20.36 5.53 -19.81
C ILE A 319 -21.31 6.48 -20.54
N LYS A 320 -21.35 6.41 -21.87
CA LYS A 320 -22.21 7.26 -22.71
C LYS A 320 -22.05 8.75 -22.41
N GLY A 321 -20.82 9.18 -22.13
CA GLY A 321 -20.52 10.58 -21.84
C GLY A 321 -20.68 11.00 -20.38
N MET A 322 -21.25 10.16 -19.51
CA MET A 322 -21.51 10.47 -18.10
C MET A 322 -20.49 9.80 -17.18
N PHE A 323 -20.10 10.50 -16.12
CA PHE A 323 -19.24 9.96 -15.07
C PHE A 323 -20.08 9.16 -14.08
N VAL A 324 -19.77 7.87 -13.92
CA VAL A 324 -20.38 7.01 -12.90
C VAL A 324 -19.43 6.88 -11.73
N ARG A 325 -19.85 7.32 -10.55
CA ARG A 325 -19.06 7.23 -9.31
C ARG A 325 -19.67 6.21 -8.34
N PRO A 326 -18.84 5.48 -7.56
CA PRO A 326 -19.34 4.49 -6.60
C PRO A 326 -20.35 5.06 -5.59
N GLU A 327 -20.14 6.28 -5.11
CA GLU A 327 -21.02 6.91 -4.11
C GLU A 327 -22.45 7.10 -4.66
N GLN A 328 -22.58 7.38 -5.96
CA GLN A 328 -23.88 7.55 -6.62
C GLN A 328 -24.61 6.20 -6.74
N VAL A 329 -23.87 5.11 -6.95
CA VAL A 329 -24.42 3.75 -6.99
C VAL A 329 -24.86 3.34 -5.58
N ALA A 330 -24.03 3.60 -4.56
CA ALA A 330 -24.35 3.30 -3.17
C ALA A 330 -25.60 4.08 -2.70
N GLU A 331 -25.70 5.37 -3.02
CA GLU A 331 -26.87 6.19 -2.71
C GLU A 331 -28.14 5.68 -3.43
N PHE A 332 -28.01 5.20 -4.67
CA PHE A 332 -29.13 4.59 -5.39
C PHE A 332 -29.61 3.30 -4.71
N VAL A 333 -28.69 2.40 -4.36
CA VAL A 333 -29.01 1.13 -3.67
C VAL A 333 -29.66 1.38 -2.32
N ALA A 334 -29.15 2.34 -1.54
CA ALA A 334 -29.68 2.67 -0.22
C ALA A 334 -31.14 3.18 -0.23
N ARG A 335 -31.70 3.51 -1.41
CA ARG A 335 -33.10 3.94 -1.57
C ARG A 335 -34.05 2.78 -1.94
N HIS A 336 -33.53 1.57 -2.13
CA HIS A 336 -34.30 0.40 -2.58
C HIS A 336 -34.04 -0.78 -1.65
N ASP A 337 -34.86 -0.92 -0.60
CA ASP A 337 -34.71 -1.94 0.44
C ASP A 337 -34.75 -3.39 -0.11
N GLU A 338 -35.35 -3.59 -1.28
CA GLU A 338 -35.37 -4.88 -1.99
C GLU A 338 -34.02 -5.27 -2.62
N VAL A 339 -33.08 -4.32 -2.77
CA VAL A 339 -31.77 -4.53 -3.40
C VAL A 339 -30.70 -4.75 -2.33
N SER A 340 -30.33 -6.01 -2.11
CA SER A 340 -29.29 -6.35 -1.12
C SER A 340 -27.87 -6.03 -1.60
N ARG A 341 -27.60 -6.09 -2.90
CA ARG A 341 -26.28 -5.87 -3.51
C ARG A 341 -26.44 -5.35 -4.93
N ALA A 342 -25.55 -4.45 -5.33
CA ALA A 342 -25.41 -4.03 -6.70
C ALA A 342 -23.96 -4.12 -7.14
N ARG A 343 -23.76 -4.46 -8.42
CA ARG A 343 -22.48 -4.38 -9.09
C ARG A 343 -22.73 -3.69 -10.42
N VAL A 344 -22.00 -2.62 -10.67
CA VAL A 344 -22.01 -1.97 -11.97
C VAL A 344 -20.86 -2.54 -12.79
N ILE A 345 -21.18 -3.13 -13.94
CA ILE A 345 -20.21 -3.59 -14.91
C ILE A 345 -20.26 -2.64 -16.10
N ALA A 346 -19.14 -1.98 -16.38
CA ALA A 346 -18.96 -1.21 -17.59
C ALA A 346 -18.25 -2.08 -18.63
N THR A 347 -18.92 -2.34 -19.75
CA THR A 347 -18.36 -3.07 -20.90
C THR A 347 -18.45 -2.21 -22.15
N ARG A 348 -17.78 -2.66 -23.22
CA ARG A 348 -17.87 -2.05 -24.54
C ARG A 348 -18.38 -3.09 -25.53
N GLU A 349 -19.55 -2.85 -26.12
CA GLU A 349 -20.18 -3.70 -27.13
C GLU A 349 -20.53 -2.87 -28.36
N ASN A 350 -20.15 -3.35 -29.56
CA ASN A 350 -20.40 -2.66 -30.84
C ASN A 350 -19.99 -1.17 -30.81
N GLU A 351 -18.81 -0.89 -30.25
CA GLU A 351 -18.24 0.46 -30.05
C GLU A 351 -19.01 1.39 -29.11
N GLN A 352 -20.07 0.92 -28.45
CA GLN A 352 -20.86 1.67 -27.47
C GLN A 352 -20.54 1.22 -26.03
N ASP A 353 -20.58 2.16 -25.11
CA ASP A 353 -20.49 1.85 -23.68
C ASP A 353 -21.81 1.22 -23.21
N VAL A 354 -21.72 0.08 -22.53
CA VAL A 354 -22.85 -0.62 -21.91
C VAL A 354 -22.62 -0.66 -20.40
N MET A 355 -23.67 -0.35 -19.63
CA MET A 355 -23.70 -0.44 -18.18
C MET A 355 -24.76 -1.45 -17.79
N THR A 356 -24.36 -2.50 -17.08
CA THR A 356 -25.25 -3.53 -16.52
C THR A 356 -25.06 -3.68 -15.03
#